data_AF-A0A7S3SQ37-F1
#
_entry.id   AF-A0A7S3SQ37-F1
#
_cell.length_a   1.000
_cell.length_b   1.000
_cell.length_c   1.000
_cell.angle_alpha   90.00
_cell.angle_beta   90.00
_cell.angle_gamma   90.00
#
_symmetry.space_group_name_H-M   'P 1'
#
loop_
_entity.id
_entity.type
_entity.pdbx_description
1 polymer ?
#
loop_
_entity_poly.entity_id
_entity_poly.type
_entity_poly.pdbx_seq_one_letter_code
_entity_poly.pdbx_strand_id
1 'polypeptide(L)'
;GEPQRCGMQDAAVLAQAHACNASGDVDRARVLFEQVFLVTAKPAHLLSAANMRLKLGDLDGAACLYEGLLREETRLSKKEAAVARRKLVESGMLWDMKLG
;
A
#
# COMPACT_ATOMS: atom_id res chain seq x y z
N GLY A 1 22.07 -1.69 -17.99
CA GLY A 1 20.74 -1.08 -17.77
C GLY A 1 19.73 -2.20 -17.86
N GLU A 2 19.06 -2.53 -16.77
CA GLU A 2 18.02 -3.57 -16.75
C GLU A 2 16.75 -3.00 -16.13
N PRO A 3 15.80 -2.47 -16.91
CA PRO A 3 14.46 -2.14 -16.42
C PRO A 3 13.44 -3.28 -16.63
N GLN A 4 13.83 -4.46 -17.18
CA GLN A 4 12.87 -5.48 -17.60
C GLN A 4 12.34 -6.43 -16.50
N ARG A 5 12.99 -6.57 -15.34
CA ARG A 5 12.53 -7.53 -14.31
C ARG A 5 11.34 -7.06 -13.48
N CYS A 6 11.22 -5.75 -13.22
CA CYS A 6 10.13 -5.20 -12.40
C CYS A 6 8.77 -5.29 -13.13
N GLY A 7 8.72 -4.88 -14.41
CA GLY A 7 7.46 -4.88 -15.17
C GLY A 7 6.88 -6.27 -15.49
N MET A 8 7.71 -7.32 -15.56
CA MET A 8 7.23 -8.69 -15.75
C MET A 8 6.65 -9.30 -14.46
N GLN A 9 7.18 -8.93 -13.30
CA GLN A 9 6.64 -9.38 -12.01
C GLN A 9 5.25 -8.78 -11.74
N ASP A 10 5.07 -7.50 -12.02
CA ASP A 10 3.78 -6.82 -11.81
C ASP A 10 2.66 -7.39 -12.70
N ALA A 11 2.98 -7.71 -13.95
CA ALA A 11 2.03 -8.31 -14.89
C ALA A 11 1.61 -9.73 -14.46
N ALA A 12 2.54 -10.53 -13.94
CA ALA A 12 2.25 -11.88 -13.45
C ALA A 12 1.40 -11.85 -12.17
N VAL A 13 1.72 -10.96 -11.22
CA VAL A 13 0.93 -10.76 -10.00
C VAL A 13 -0.47 -10.26 -10.35
N LEU A 14 -0.60 -9.35 -11.31
CA LEU A 14 -1.90 -8.86 -11.78
C LEU A 14 -2.73 -9.96 -12.45
N ALA A 15 -2.12 -10.79 -13.30
CA ALA A 15 -2.81 -11.94 -13.91
C ALA A 15 -3.30 -12.94 -12.85
N GLN A 16 -2.49 -13.18 -11.81
CA GLN A 16 -2.89 -14.03 -10.69
C GLN A 16 -4.03 -13.42 -9.87
N ALA A 17 -4.01 -12.10 -9.65
CA ALA A 17 -5.09 -11.39 -8.97
C ALA A 17 -6.43 -11.58 -9.70
N HIS A 18 -6.42 -11.44 -11.03
CA HIS A 18 -7.61 -11.69 -11.85
C HIS A 18 -8.07 -13.15 -11.80
N ALA A 19 -7.15 -14.12 -11.80
CA ALA A 19 -7.49 -15.53 -11.68
C ALA A 19 -8.15 -15.87 -10.34
N CYS A 20 -7.60 -15.37 -9.22
CA CYS A 20 -8.20 -15.51 -7.89
C CYS A 20 -9.60 -14.88 -7.83
N ASN A 21 -9.76 -13.68 -8.41
CA ASN A 21 -11.06 -13.02 -8.44
C ASN A 21 -12.09 -13.83 -9.25
N ALA A 22 -11.69 -14.39 -10.40
CA ALA A 22 -12.55 -15.21 -11.24
C ALA A 22 -12.94 -16.55 -10.58
N SER A 23 -12.09 -17.11 -9.72
CA SER A 23 -12.39 -18.32 -8.95
C SER A 23 -13.16 -18.04 -7.65
N GLY A 24 -13.48 -16.79 -7.35
CA GLY A 24 -14.19 -16.39 -6.12
C GLY A 24 -13.30 -16.28 -4.87
N ASP A 25 -11.98 -16.40 -5.01
CA ASP A 25 -11.03 -16.16 -3.92
C ASP A 25 -10.74 -14.66 -3.81
N VAL A 26 -11.74 -13.94 -3.30
CA VAL A 26 -11.78 -12.46 -3.25
C VAL A 26 -10.71 -11.91 -2.31
N ASP A 27 -10.47 -12.56 -1.18
CA ASP A 27 -9.46 -12.11 -0.20
C ASP A 27 -8.06 -12.14 -0.78
N ARG A 28 -7.70 -13.24 -1.44
CA ARG A 28 -6.39 -13.36 -2.10
C ARG A 28 -6.26 -12.41 -3.28
N ALA A 29 -7.32 -12.26 -4.08
CA ALA A 29 -7.35 -11.30 -5.18
C ALA A 29 -7.10 -9.87 -4.68
N ARG A 30 -7.76 -9.47 -3.59
CA ARG A 30 -7.59 -8.15 -2.97
C ARG A 30 -6.13 -7.90 -2.59
N VAL A 31 -5.50 -8.84 -1.89
CA VAL A 31 -4.08 -8.71 -1.48
C VAL A 31 -3.16 -8.54 -2.70
N LEU A 32 -3.38 -9.31 -3.76
CA LEU A 32 -2.57 -9.23 -4.98
C LEU A 32 -2.78 -7.91 -5.73
N PHE A 33 -4.03 -7.41 -5.82
CA PHE A 33 -4.30 -6.09 -6.40
C PHE A 33 -3.67 -4.95 -5.59
N GLU A 34 -3.70 -5.04 -4.26
CA GLU A 34 -3.06 -4.07 -3.37
C GLU A 34 -1.53 -4.05 -3.56
N GLN A 35 -0.91 -5.22 -3.75
CA GLN A 35 0.52 -5.30 -4.08
C GLN A 35 0.85 -4.64 -5.42
N VAL A 36 0.08 -4.92 -6.48
CA VAL A 36 0.26 -4.28 -7.79
C VAL A 36 0.05 -2.77 -7.69
N PHE A 37 -0.91 -2.32 -6.89
CA PHE A 37 -1.14 -0.90 -6.67
C PHE A 37 0.05 -0.21 -6.00
N LEU A 38 0.65 -0.82 -4.97
CA LEU A 38 1.81 -0.27 -4.26
C LEU A 38 3.03 -0.06 -5.18
N VAL A 39 3.29 -1.02 -6.08
CA VAL A 39 4.46 -0.94 -6.98
C VAL A 39 4.22 0.00 -8.17
N THR A 40 3.01 0.00 -8.75
CA THR A 40 2.71 0.78 -9.96
C THR A 40 2.28 2.22 -9.71
N ALA A 41 1.68 2.53 -8.56
CA ALA A 41 1.18 3.87 -8.29
C ALA A 41 2.29 4.87 -7.98
N LYS A 42 2.07 6.13 -8.35
CA LYS A 42 2.95 7.24 -7.94
C LYS A 42 2.91 7.39 -6.41
N PRO A 43 4.04 7.63 -5.74
CA PRO A 43 4.09 7.75 -4.29
C PRO A 43 3.12 8.81 -3.72
N ALA A 44 2.93 9.93 -4.42
CA ALA A 44 1.96 10.97 -4.03
C ALA A 44 0.50 10.47 -3.99
N HIS A 45 0.12 9.55 -4.91
CA HIS A 45 -1.22 8.95 -4.92
C HIS A 45 -1.37 7.97 -3.75
N LEU A 46 -0.35 7.17 -3.47
CA LEU A 46 -0.33 6.25 -2.34
C LEU A 46 -0.44 6.99 -1.00
N LEU A 47 0.30 8.10 -0.84
CA LEU A 47 0.21 8.97 0.33
C LEU A 47 -1.20 9.55 0.51
N SER A 48 -1.82 9.98 -0.59
CA SER A 48 -3.18 10.52 -0.57
C SER A 48 -4.20 9.45 -0.18
N ALA A 49 -4.07 8.23 -0.73
CA ALA A 49 -4.91 7.09 -0.39
C ALA A 49 -4.76 6.69 1.09
N ALA A 50 -3.52 6.62 1.60
CA ALA A 50 -3.24 6.32 3.01
C ALA A 50 -3.86 7.38 3.94
N ASN A 51 -3.69 8.67 3.62
CA ASN A 51 -4.30 9.77 4.37
C ASN A 51 -5.83 9.68 4.36
N MET A 52 -6.44 9.27 3.25
CA MET A 52 -7.89 9.10 3.16
C MET A 52 -8.38 7.94 4.03
N ARG A 53 -7.71 6.78 4.01
CA ARG A 53 -8.02 5.64 4.88
C ARG A 53 -7.94 6.03 6.36
N LEU A 54 -6.89 6.76 6.74
CA LEU A 54 -6.74 7.28 8.11
C LEU A 54 -7.92 8.18 8.52
N LYS A 55 -8.37 9.09 7.64
CA LYS A 55 -9.54 9.95 7.89
C LYS A 55 -10.84 9.18 8.01
N LEU A 56 -10.98 8.07 7.29
CA LEU A 56 -12.16 7.20 7.35
C LEU A 56 -12.10 6.23 8.54
N GLY A 57 -11.00 6.23 9.31
CA GLY A 57 -10.80 5.33 10.43
C GLY A 57 -10.41 3.90 10.02
N ASP A 58 -10.05 3.68 8.75
CA ASP A 58 -9.42 2.46 8.27
C ASP A 58 -7.92 2.50 8.62
N LEU A 59 -7.63 2.23 9.89
CA LEU A 59 -6.29 2.34 10.46
C LEU A 59 -5.35 1.29 9.88
N ASP A 60 -5.82 0.05 9.78
CA ASP A 60 -5.04 -1.08 9.25
C ASP A 60 -4.71 -0.87 7.77
N GLY A 61 -5.69 -0.44 6.97
CA GLY A 61 -5.48 -0.12 5.57
C GLY A 61 -4.60 1.11 5.36
N ALA A 62 -4.61 2.10 6.26
CA ALA A 62 -3.69 3.23 6.23
C ALA A 62 -2.26 2.81 6.59
N ALA A 63 -2.10 2.03 7.66
CA ALA A 63 -0.80 1.53 8.11
C ALA A 63 -0.11 0.70 7.03
N CYS A 64 -0.85 -0.24 6.40
CA CYS A 64 -0.33 -1.06 5.31
C CYS A 64 0.22 -0.21 4.14
N LEU A 65 -0.48 0.86 3.76
CA LEU A 65 -0.01 1.76 2.68
C LEU A 65 1.22 2.58 3.09
N TYR A 66 1.28 3.10 4.32
CA TYR A 66 2.46 3.81 4.80
C TYR A 66 3.68 2.89 4.92
N GLU A 67 3.51 1.66 5.39
CA GLU A 67 4.57 0.66 5.43
C GLU A 67 5.06 0.32 4.02
N GLY A 68 4.16 0.09 3.07
CA GLY A 68 4.51 -0.17 1.67
C GLY A 68 5.33 0.97 1.07
N LEU A 69 4.90 2.21 1.30
CA LEU A 69 5.63 3.42 0.88
C LEU A 69 7.03 3.51 1.49
N LEU A 70 7.18 3.17 2.78
CA LEU A 70 8.46 3.23 3.48
C LEU A 70 9.42 2.09 3.11
N ARG A 71 8.91 0.95 2.65
CA ARG A 71 9.76 -0.11 2.07
C ARG A 71 10.40 0.34 0.76
N GLU A 72 9.72 1.20 0.01
CA GLU A 72 10.21 1.81 -1.22
C GLU A 72 10.65 3.27 -1.01
N GLU A 73 11.36 3.55 0.09
CA GLU A 73 11.79 4.91 0.48
C GLU A 73 12.60 5.64 -0.60
N THR A 74 13.23 4.91 -1.53
CA THR A 74 13.94 5.48 -2.69
C THR A 74 13.04 6.24 -3.66
N ARG A 75 11.71 5.98 -3.64
CA ARG A 75 10.71 6.69 -4.44
C ARG A 75 10.16 7.93 -3.74
N LEU A 76 10.49 8.13 -2.46
CA LEU A 76 10.01 9.23 -1.64
C LEU A 76 11.06 10.33 -1.52
N SER A 77 10.60 11.58 -1.52
CA SER A 77 11.41 12.66 -0.96
C SER A 77 11.54 12.50 0.56
N LYS A 78 12.60 13.08 1.15
CA LYS A 78 12.79 13.08 2.61
C LYS A 78 11.55 13.59 3.36
N LYS A 79 10.86 14.59 2.80
CA LYS A 79 9.64 15.16 3.38
C LYS A 79 8.49 14.16 3.36
N GLU A 80 8.29 13.47 2.24
CA GLU A 80 7.24 12.46 2.10
C GLU A 80 7.48 11.25 3.00
N ALA A 81 8.74 10.78 3.10
CA ALA A 81 9.11 9.72 4.03
C ALA A 81 8.86 10.13 5.50
N ALA A 82 9.23 11.35 5.89
CA ALA A 82 8.95 11.85 7.24
C ALA A 82 7.45 11.93 7.54
N VAL A 83 6.63 12.35 6.57
CA VAL A 83 5.16 12.35 6.68
C VAL A 83 4.62 10.93 6.83
N ALA A 84 5.06 9.99 6.00
CA ALA A 84 4.63 8.60 6.06
C ALA A 84 4.98 7.96 7.42
N ARG A 85 6.20 8.16 7.94
CA ARG A 85 6.62 7.66 9.26
C ARG A 85 5.75 8.21 10.38
N ARG A 86 5.54 9.53 10.40
CA ARG A 86 4.69 10.16 11.41
C ARG A 86 3.26 9.61 11.35
N LYS A 87 2.70 9.48 10.15
CA LYS A 87 1.32 9.04 9.96
C LYS A 87 1.12 7.54 10.25
N LEU A 88 2.13 6.71 10.02
CA LEU A 88 2.13 5.31 10.42
C LEU A 88 2.00 5.16 11.94
N VAL A 89 2.73 5.98 12.69
CA VAL A 89 2.59 6.04 14.16
C VAL A 89 1.18 6.49 14.56
N GLU A 90 0.63 7.51 13.89
CA GLU A 90 -0.75 7.96 14.14
C GLU A 90 -1.78 6.85 13.88
N SER A 91 -1.64 6.05 12.82
CA SER A 91 -2.52 4.89 12.57
C SER A 91 -2.45 3.82 13.67
N GLY A 92 -1.26 3.59 14.25
CA GLY A 92 -1.08 2.63 15.35
C GLY A 92 -1.63 3.15 16.68
N MET A 93 -1.36 4.41 17.03
CA MET A 93 -1.88 5.03 18.27
C MET A 93 -3.40 5.15 18.29
N LEU A 94 -4.03 5.40 17.14
CA LEU A 94 -5.49 5.41 17.03
C LEU A 94 -6.11 4.02 17.24
N TRP A 95 -5.36 2.94 17.04
CA TRP A 95 -5.80 1.58 17.27
C TRP A 95 -5.86 1.29 18.78
N ASP A 96 -4.81 1.68 19.51
CA ASP A 96 -4.75 1.54 20.97
C ASP A 96 -5.86 2.33 21.69
N MET A 97 -6.25 3.52 21.19
CA MET A 97 -7.34 4.30 21.79
C MET A 97 -8.75 3.74 21.52
N LYS A 98 -8.91 2.84 20.55
CA LYS A 98 -10.22 2.30 20.15
C LYS A 98 -10.59 0.99 20.88
N LEU A 99 -9.62 0.40 21.59
CA LEU A 99 -9.75 -0.83 22.37
C LEU A 99 -9.70 -0.62 23.89
N GLY A 100 -9.52 0.62 24.35
CA GLY A 100 -9.65 1.03 25.77
C GLY A 100 -11.02 1.62 26.07
#